data_AF-A0A3D1XPG1-F1
#
_entry.id   AF-A0A3D1XPG1-F1
#
_cell.length_a   1.000
_cell.length_b   1.000
_cell.length_c   1.000
_cell.angle_alpha   90.00
_cell.angle_beta   90.00
_cell.angle_gamma   90.00
#
_symmetry.space_group_name_H-M   'P 1'
#
loop_
_entity.id
_entity.type
_entity.pdbx_description
1 polymer ?
#
loop_
_entity_poly.entity_id
_entity_poly.type
_entity_poly.pdbx_seq_one_letter_code
_entity_poly.pdbx_strand_id
1 'polypeptide(L)' 'EGMQQMMKMVVNFSQSTDLATSFVSVGVLHALGQNEGVAEAYCWANKQEDAERIVSHFEIGKSVADYFS' A
#
# COMPACT_ATOMS: atom_id res chain seq x y z
N GLU A 1 3.12 8.13 20.37
CA GLU A 1 3.52 9.06 19.28
C GLU A 1 4.23 8.35 18.10
N GLY A 2 5.23 7.48 18.33
CA GLY A 2 5.99 6.84 17.23
C GLY A 2 5.16 5.98 16.25
N MET A 3 4.18 5.21 16.73
CA MET A 3 3.37 4.33 15.87
C MET A 3 2.51 5.11 14.86
N GLN A 4 1.97 6.27 15.25
CA GLN A 4 1.19 7.12 14.35
C GLN A 4 2.08 7.76 13.28
N GLN A 5 3.29 8.17 13.63
CA GLN A 5 4.27 8.69 12.66
C GLN A 5 4.71 7.60 11.68
N MET A 6 4.97 6.39 12.18
CA MET A 6 5.26 5.22 11.35
C MET A 6 4.10 4.96 10.39
N MET A 7 2.85 5.01 10.86
CA MET A 7 1.69 4.74 10.01
C MET A 7 1.56 5.78 8.88
N LYS A 8 1.73 7.07 9.22
CA LYS A 8 1.74 8.15 8.22
C LYS A 8 2.84 7.95 7.18
N MET A 9 4.01 7.45 7.60
CA MET A 9 5.12 7.15 6.71
C MET A 9 4.77 6.01 5.75
N VAL A 10 4.15 4.92 6.24
CA VAL A 10 3.72 3.79 5.40
C VAL A 10 2.65 4.24 4.39
N VAL A 11 1.68 5.07 4.79
CA VAL A 11 0.70 5.63 3.86
C VAL A 11 1.38 6.44 2.77
N ASN A 12 2.34 7.30 3.10
CA ASN A 12 3.09 8.05 2.08
C ASN A 12 3.87 7.14 1.13
N PHE A 13 4.51 6.09 1.65
CA PHE A 13 5.25 5.12 0.83
C PHE A 13 4.35 4.25 -0.05
N SER A 14 3.10 4.00 0.36
CA SER A 14 2.10 3.33 -0.48
C SER A 14 1.78 4.13 -1.76
N GLN A 15 2.08 5.43 -1.77
CA GLN A 15 1.87 6.34 -2.89
C GLN A 15 3.17 6.63 -3.67
N SER A 16 4.11 5.68 -3.66
CA SER A 16 5.37 5.77 -4.40
C SER A 16 5.25 5.17 -5.80
N THR A 17 5.95 5.76 -6.77
CA THR A 17 6.11 5.18 -8.12
C THR A 17 7.11 4.02 -8.14
N ASP A 18 7.90 3.87 -7.06
CA ASP A 18 8.70 2.65 -6.86
C ASP A 18 7.79 1.49 -6.46
N LEU A 19 7.71 0.50 -7.35
CA LEU A 19 6.78 -0.62 -7.21
C LEU A 19 7.08 -1.49 -5.99
N ALA A 20 8.34 -1.65 -5.61
CA ALA A 20 8.71 -2.43 -4.42
C ALA A 20 8.24 -1.73 -3.14
N THR A 21 8.50 -0.42 -3.05
CA THR A 21 8.10 0.41 -1.90
C THR A 21 6.58 0.44 -1.72
N SER A 22 5.85 0.67 -2.81
CA SER A 22 4.40 0.78 -2.76
C SER A 22 3.71 -0.57 -2.52
N PHE A 23 4.22 -1.66 -3.13
CA PHE A 23 3.84 -3.06 -2.83
C PHE A 23 3.98 -3.40 -1.35
N VAL A 24 5.17 -3.21 -0.76
CA VAL A 24 5.42 -3.56 0.65
C VAL A 24 4.51 -2.73 1.55
N SER A 25 4.37 -1.44 1.26
CA SER A 25 3.58 -0.53 2.09
C SER A 25 2.09 -0.90 2.10
N VAL A 26 1.49 -1.21 0.94
CA VAL A 26 0.09 -1.65 0.88
C VAL A 26 -0.10 -3.00 1.58
N GLY A 27 0.84 -3.94 1.42
CA GLY A 27 0.81 -5.21 2.16
C GLY A 27 0.83 -5.01 3.67
N VAL A 28 1.67 -4.10 4.18
CA VAL A 28 1.72 -3.75 5.60
C VAL A 28 0.41 -3.11 6.07
N LEU A 29 -0.15 -2.16 5.31
CA LEU A 29 -1.42 -1.53 5.66
C LEU A 29 -2.55 -2.56 5.73
N HIS A 30 -2.60 -3.48 4.77
CA HIS A 30 -3.58 -4.56 4.72
C HIS A 30 -3.44 -5.52 5.91
N ALA A 31 -2.22 -5.99 6.22
CA ALA A 31 -1.95 -6.87 7.35
C ALA A 31 -2.34 -6.25 8.71
N LEU A 32 -2.25 -4.91 8.82
CA LEU A 32 -2.62 -4.17 10.03
C LEU A 32 -4.10 -3.75 10.08
N GLY A 33 -4.91 -4.17 9.09
CA GLY A 33 -6.32 -3.79 8.99
C GLY A 33 -6.55 -2.30 8.75
N GLN A 34 -5.56 -1.57 8.21
CA GLN A 34 -5.63 -0.14 7.91
C GLN A 34 -6.36 0.11 6.59
N ASN A 35 -7.65 -0.22 6.56
CA ASN A 35 -8.48 -0.17 5.35
C ASN A 35 -8.53 1.21 4.68
N GLU A 36 -8.53 2.29 5.47
CA GLU A 36 -8.49 3.66 4.93
C GLU A 36 -7.18 3.95 4.19
N GLY A 37 -6.04 3.57 4.77
CA GLY A 37 -4.73 3.72 4.13
C GLY A 37 -4.62 2.90 2.84
N VAL A 38 -5.19 1.68 2.83
CA VAL A 38 -5.29 0.88 1.61
C VAL A 38 -6.15 1.60 0.57
N ALA A 39 -7.35 2.08 0.93
CA ALA A 39 -8.23 2.79 0.01
C ALA A 39 -7.58 4.07 -0.57
N GLU A 40 -6.83 4.81 0.25
CA GLU A 40 -6.06 5.98 -0.19
C GLU A 40 -4.98 5.60 -1.21
N ALA A 41 -4.24 4.51 -0.97
CA ALA A 41 -3.23 4.02 -1.91
C ALA A 41 -3.85 3.69 -3.27
N TYR A 42 -4.98 2.98 -3.29
CA TYR A 42 -5.69 2.64 -4.54
C TYR A 42 -6.26 3.89 -5.24
N CYS A 43 -6.77 4.86 -4.48
CA CYS A 43 -7.22 6.14 -5.03
C CYS A 43 -6.08 6.92 -5.69
N TRP A 44 -4.88 6.89 -5.09
CA TRP A 44 -3.68 7.49 -5.67
C TRP A 44 -3.21 6.74 -6.92
N ALA A 45 -3.14 5.41 -6.87
CA ALA A 45 -2.67 4.57 -7.97
C ALA A 45 -3.54 4.73 -9.23
N ASN A 46 -4.86 4.82 -9.06
CA ASN A 46 -5.81 5.03 -10.16
C ASN A 46 -5.67 6.40 -10.86
N LYS A 47 -4.92 7.34 -10.29
CA LYS A 47 -4.63 8.65 -10.90
C LYS A 47 -3.30 8.69 -11.65
N GLN A 48 -2.51 7.62 -11.58
CA GLN A 48 -1.22 7.53 -12.28
C GLN A 48 -1.41 7.04 -13.71
N GLU A 49 -0.48 7.39 -14.60
CA GLU A 49 -0.50 6.92 -15.99
C GLU A 49 -0.39 5.39 -16.09
N ASP A 50 0.39 4.76 -15.20
CA ASP A 50 0.60 3.30 -15.13
C ASP A 50 -0.30 2.61 -14.07
N ALA A 51 -1.54 3.08 -13.91
CA ALA A 51 -2.45 2.60 -12.85
C ALA A 51 -2.56 1.07 -12.76
N GLU A 52 -2.79 0.38 -13.89
CA GLU A 52 -2.94 -1.09 -13.91
C GLU A 52 -1.70 -1.81 -13.36
N ARG A 53 -0.51 -1.30 -13.70
CA ARG A 53 0.75 -1.90 -13.25
C ARG A 53 0.92 -1.72 -11.74
N ILE A 54 0.63 -0.53 -11.22
CA ILE A 54 0.74 -0.23 -9.78
C ILE A 54 -0.28 -1.06 -9.00
N VAL A 55 -1.55 -1.06 -9.43
CA VAL A 55 -2.63 -1.82 -8.78
C VAL A 55 -2.33 -3.32 -8.78
N SER A 56 -1.81 -3.87 -9.87
CA SER A 56 -1.39 -5.28 -9.92
C SER A 56 -0.36 -5.61 -8.84
N HIS A 57 0.60 -4.71 -8.59
CA HIS A 57 1.57 -4.91 -7.50
C HIS A 57 0.91 -4.82 -6.12
N PHE A 58 -0.09 -3.96 -5.93
CA PHE A 58 -0.82 -3.89 -4.66
C PHE A 58 -1.55 -5.19 -4.34
N GLU A 59 -2.15 -5.83 -5.34
CA GLU A 59 -2.82 -7.12 -5.15
C GLU A 59 -1.84 -8.23 -4.78
N ILE A 60 -0.62 -8.24 -5.35
CA ILE A 60 0.45 -9.15 -4.90
C ILE A 60 0.77 -8.88 -3.42
N GLY A 61 0.87 -7.60 -3.02
CA GLY A 61 1.18 -7.20 -1.65
C GLY A 61 0.16 -7.70 -0.63
N LYS A 62 -1.13 -7.51 -0.96
CA LYS A 62 -2.24 -8.03 -0.14
C LYS A 62 -2.24 -9.54 -0.11
N SER A 63 -2.07 -10.21 -1.24
CA SER A 63 -2.03 -11.68 -1.31
C SER A 63 -0.90 -12.27 -0.46
N VAL A 64 0.28 -11.64 -0.43
CA VAL A 64 1.39 -12.07 0.43
C VAL A 64 1.05 -11.84 1.90
N ALA A 65 0.47 -10.69 2.24
CA ALA A 65 0.03 -10.41 3.60
C ALA A 65 -1.02 -11.43 4.10
N ASP A 66 -2.00 -11.77 3.25
CA ASP A 66 -3.02 -12.78 3.55
C ASP A 66 -2.42 -14.17 3.75
N TYR A 67 -1.39 -14.54 2.98
CA TYR A 67 -0.72 -15.84 3.12
C TYR A 67 -0.02 -16.01 4.48
N PHE A 68 0.48 -14.93 5.08
CA PHE A 68 1.20 -14.95 6.35
C PHE A 68 0.36 -14.57 7.57
N SER A 69 -0.94 -14.31 7.39
CA SER A 69 -1.90 -13.95 8.46
C SER A 69 -2.54 -15.19 9.07
#